data_AF-A0AAD1C799-F1
#
_entry.id   AF-A0AAD1C799-F1
#
_cell.length_a   1.000
_cell.length_b   1.000
_cell.length_c   1.000
_cell.angle_alpha   90.00
_cell.angle_beta   90.00
_cell.angle_gamma   90.00
#
_symmetry.space_group_name_H-M   'P 1'
#
loop_
_entity.id
_entity.type
_entity.pdbx_description
1 polymer ?
#
loop_
_entity_poly.entity_id
_entity_poly.type
_entity_poly.pdbx_seq_one_letter_code
_entity_poly.pdbx_strand_id
1 'polypeptide(L)'
;MSTQATLSPIECRRVPVRLRMSVLPRHFDRQMLNVERNIMNALRELCDSYNGGYWEYYELSNGGFYMAPNDQDAFCLSCQGNGYEGELSADAAGIVASLFGLCRAANTFQTDNLINHYHWLRDFALAHAEADAIFAAID
;
A
#
# COMPACT_ATOMS: atom_id res chain seq x y z
N MET A 1 2.75 37.18 0.58
CA MET A 1 3.63 36.29 -0.20
C MET A 1 3.83 35.04 0.64
N SER A 2 3.03 34.00 0.40
CA SER A 2 3.16 32.74 1.15
C SER A 2 4.17 31.86 0.44
N THR A 3 5.22 31.49 1.17
CA THR A 3 6.29 30.59 0.74
C THR A 3 5.68 29.25 0.34
N GLN A 4 5.73 28.90 -0.94
CA GLN A 4 5.48 27.52 -1.38
C GLN A 4 6.63 26.68 -0.83
N ALA A 5 6.37 25.92 0.23
CA ALA A 5 7.27 24.86 0.67
C ALA A 5 7.36 23.86 -0.49
N THR A 6 8.52 23.76 -1.11
CA THR A 6 8.81 22.74 -2.11
C THR A 6 8.88 21.42 -1.34
N LEU A 7 7.78 20.68 -1.28
CA LEU A 7 7.77 19.33 -0.71
C LEU A 7 8.67 18.47 -1.61
N SER A 8 9.80 18.00 -1.05
CA SER A 8 10.66 17.05 -1.75
C SER A 8 9.86 15.79 -2.12
N PRO A 9 10.13 15.16 -3.28
CA PRO A 9 9.49 13.91 -3.64
C PRO A 9 9.70 12.85 -2.55
N ILE A 10 8.65 12.09 -2.25
CA ILE A 10 8.77 10.93 -1.36
C ILE A 10 9.47 9.82 -2.15
N GLU A 11 10.67 9.44 -1.70
CA GLU A 11 11.46 8.41 -2.35
C GLU A 11 11.00 7.02 -1.90
N CYS A 12 10.97 6.07 -2.83
CA CYS A 12 10.66 4.68 -2.56
C CYS A 12 11.92 3.83 -2.68
N ARG A 13 12.15 2.95 -1.70
CA ARG A 13 13.26 1.99 -1.70
C ARG A 13 12.77 0.58 -1.42
N ARG A 14 13.07 -0.33 -2.36
CA ARG A 14 12.85 -1.77 -2.18
C ARG A 14 13.71 -2.31 -1.03
N VAL A 15 13.09 -3.09 -0.15
CA VAL A 15 13.74 -3.71 1.01
C VAL A 15 14.55 -4.93 0.55
N PRO A 16 15.88 -4.95 0.78
CA PRO A 16 16.70 -6.10 0.46
C PRO A 16 16.25 -7.36 1.21
N VAL A 17 16.32 -8.52 0.56
CA VAL A 17 15.91 -9.84 1.11
C VAL A 17 16.40 -10.06 2.55
N ARG A 18 17.66 -9.73 2.83
CA ARG A 18 18.28 -9.88 4.17
C ARG A 18 17.59 -9.10 5.31
N LEU A 19 16.85 -8.03 4.98
CA LEU A 19 16.16 -7.18 5.96
C LEU A 19 14.66 -7.50 6.09
N ARG A 20 14.13 -8.37 5.22
CA ARG A 20 12.67 -8.62 5.15
C ARG A 20 12.10 -9.24 6.41
N MET A 21 12.83 -10.13 7.08
CA MET A 21 12.37 -10.72 8.34
C MET A 21 12.17 -9.69 9.46
N SER A 22 12.88 -8.56 9.39
CA SER A 22 12.82 -7.50 10.40
C SER A 22 11.94 -6.31 10.00
N VAL A 23 11.51 -6.22 8.74
CA VAL A 23 10.86 -4.99 8.24
C VAL A 23 9.48 -4.78 8.85
N LEU A 24 8.60 -5.78 8.80
CA LEU A 24 7.26 -5.67 9.35
C LEU A 24 7.25 -5.48 10.88
N PRO A 25 8.05 -6.21 11.69
CA PRO A 25 8.16 -5.93 13.11
C PRO A 25 8.59 -4.48 13.41
N ARG A 26 9.51 -3.91 12.61
CA ARG A 26 10.00 -2.55 12.84
C ARG A 26 8.95 -1.46 12.55
N HIS A 27 8.07 -1.68 11.57
CA HIS A 27 7.03 -0.72 11.22
C HIS A 27 5.76 -0.88 12.06
N PHE A 28 5.43 -2.13 12.44
CA PHE A 28 4.10 -2.45 12.96
C PHE A 28 4.12 -3.22 14.29
N ASP A 29 5.27 -3.41 14.91
CA ASP A 29 5.43 -4.10 16.20
C ASP A 29 4.56 -5.38 16.30
N ARG A 30 3.59 -5.39 17.22
CA ARG A 30 2.71 -6.53 17.50
C ARG A 30 1.60 -6.69 16.46
N GLN A 31 1.35 -5.67 15.64
CA GLN A 31 0.32 -5.67 14.59
C GLN A 31 0.85 -6.21 13.25
N MET A 32 2.15 -6.51 13.12
CA MET A 32 2.80 -6.92 11.86
C MET A 32 2.04 -7.99 11.06
N LEU A 33 1.60 -9.07 11.72
CA LEU A 33 0.92 -10.19 11.05
C LEU A 33 -0.50 -9.82 10.60
N ASN A 34 -1.15 -8.91 11.32
CA ASN A 34 -2.48 -8.43 10.94
C ASN A 34 -2.40 -7.48 9.76
N VAL A 35 -1.40 -6.58 9.75
CA VAL A 35 -1.15 -5.69 8.61
C VAL A 35 -0.87 -6.50 7.35
N GLU A 36 0.11 -7.41 7.38
CA GLU A 36 0.46 -8.24 6.22
C GLU A 36 -0.75 -9.04 5.71
N ARG A 37 -1.47 -9.71 6.61
CA ARG A 37 -2.66 -10.47 6.24
C ARG A 37 -3.75 -9.60 5.63
N ASN A 38 -4.01 -8.43 6.21
CA ASN A 38 -5.03 -7.52 5.71
C ASN A 38 -4.71 -7.02 4.30
N ILE A 39 -3.43 -6.73 4.03
CA ILE A 39 -2.98 -6.28 2.69
C ILE A 39 -3.12 -7.41 1.67
N MET A 40 -2.62 -8.61 1.98
CA MET A 40 -2.73 -9.75 1.05
C MET A 40 -4.19 -10.15 0.80
N ASN A 41 -5.05 -10.07 1.83
CA ASN A 41 -6.48 -10.34 1.69
C ASN A 41 -7.18 -9.26 0.85
N ALA A 42 -6.79 -7.98 0.99
CA ALA A 42 -7.36 -6.91 0.19
C ALA A 42 -7.16 -7.18 -1.31
N LEU A 43 -5.96 -7.59 -1.74
CA LEU A 43 -5.75 -7.91 -3.17
C LEU A 43 -6.55 -9.13 -3.63
N ARG A 44 -6.73 -10.14 -2.77
CA ARG A 44 -7.58 -11.31 -3.07
C ARG A 44 -9.04 -10.95 -3.25
N GLU A 45 -9.54 -9.98 -2.49
CA GLU A 45 -10.91 -9.51 -2.60
C GLU A 45 -11.13 -8.59 -3.80
N LEU A 46 -10.09 -7.85 -4.20
CA LEU A 46 -10.15 -6.93 -5.34
C LEU A 46 -9.91 -7.62 -6.68
N CYS A 47 -9.25 -8.78 -6.71
CA CYS A 47 -8.84 -9.44 -7.96
C CYS A 47 -9.15 -10.95 -7.92
N ASP A 48 -10.21 -11.37 -8.60
CA ASP A 48 -10.66 -12.77 -8.61
C ASP A 48 -9.62 -13.75 -9.19
N SER A 49 -8.79 -13.28 -10.13
CA SER A 49 -7.72 -14.08 -10.73
C SER A 49 -6.46 -14.15 -9.88
N TYR A 50 -6.38 -13.38 -8.78
CA TYR A 50 -5.23 -13.38 -7.89
C TYR A 50 -5.20 -14.62 -6.99
N ASN A 51 -4.18 -15.46 -7.20
CA ASN A 51 -4.00 -16.73 -6.51
C ASN A 51 -2.93 -16.71 -5.41
N GLY A 52 -2.57 -15.52 -4.91
CA GLY A 52 -1.42 -15.36 -4.04
C GLY A 52 -0.14 -15.08 -4.83
N GLY A 53 1.00 -15.06 -4.13
CA GLY A 53 2.28 -14.82 -4.77
C GLY A 53 3.36 -14.29 -3.85
N TYR A 54 4.51 -14.01 -4.45
CA TYR A 54 5.60 -13.31 -3.78
C TYR A 54 5.32 -11.79 -3.73
N TRP A 55 5.62 -11.20 -2.57
CA TRP A 55 5.48 -9.77 -2.35
C TRP A 55 6.83 -9.13 -2.10
N GLU A 56 7.03 -8.01 -2.78
CA GLU A 56 8.09 -7.06 -2.50
C GLU A 56 7.66 -6.09 -1.41
N TYR A 57 8.64 -5.64 -0.63
CA TYR A 57 8.43 -4.69 0.45
C TYR A 57 9.16 -3.39 0.12
N TYR A 58 8.54 -2.26 0.43
CA TYR A 58 9.04 -0.94 0.09
C TYR A 58 8.96 -0.02 1.30
N GLU A 59 10.04 0.72 1.53
CA GLU A 59 10.10 1.80 2.51
C GLU A 59 10.08 3.15 1.80
N LEU A 60 9.36 4.09 2.39
CA LEU A 60 9.20 5.45 1.89
C LEU A 60 10.04 6.43 2.73
N SER A 61 10.60 7.47 2.10
CA SER A 61 11.45 8.46 2.79
C SER A 61 10.70 9.28 3.86
N ASN A 62 9.37 9.31 3.81
CA ASN A 62 8.52 9.95 4.83
C ASN A 62 8.20 9.02 6.03
N GLY A 63 8.76 7.82 6.07
CA GLY A 63 8.52 6.81 7.11
C GLY A 63 7.47 5.77 6.75
N GLY A 64 6.77 5.94 5.63
CA GLY A 64 5.77 5.00 5.15
C GLY A 64 6.34 3.64 4.72
N PHE A 65 5.43 2.67 4.58
CA PHE A 65 5.72 1.32 4.14
C PHE A 65 4.56 0.82 3.28
N TYR A 66 4.87 0.08 2.23
CA TYR A 66 3.87 -0.71 1.51
C TYR A 66 4.48 -2.00 0.98
N MET A 67 3.61 -2.88 0.51
CA MET A 67 3.99 -4.10 -0.16
C MET A 67 3.25 -4.21 -1.50
N ALA A 68 3.92 -4.79 -2.50
CA ALA A 68 3.31 -5.03 -3.81
C ALA A 68 3.61 -6.46 -4.29
N PRO A 69 2.68 -7.12 -5.00
CA PRO A 69 2.95 -8.40 -5.66
C PRO A 69 4.05 -8.22 -6.72
N ASN A 70 4.81 -9.28 -7.00
CA ASN A 70 5.88 -9.28 -8.00
C ASN A 70 5.71 -10.39 -9.06
N ASP A 71 4.60 -11.11 -9.04
CA ASP A 71 4.43 -12.32 -9.85
C ASP A 71 3.77 -12.06 -11.21
N GLN A 72 3.18 -10.88 -11.40
CA GLN A 72 2.49 -10.47 -12.63
C GLN A 72 2.78 -9.00 -12.88
N ASP A 73 2.69 -8.55 -14.14
CA ASP A 73 2.92 -7.15 -14.51
C ASP A 73 1.74 -6.25 -14.14
N ALA A 74 0.51 -6.78 -14.19
CA ALA A 74 -0.72 -6.04 -13.95
C ALA A 74 -1.83 -6.92 -13.34
N PHE A 75 -2.82 -6.26 -12.72
CA PHE A 75 -3.97 -6.86 -12.06
C PHE A 75 -5.24 -6.12 -12.46
N CYS A 76 -6.26 -6.86 -12.89
CA CYS A 76 -7.62 -6.31 -13.03
C CYS A 76 -8.27 -6.28 -11.65
N LEU A 77 -8.48 -5.07 -11.12
CA LEU A 77 -9.17 -4.85 -9.86
C LEU A 77 -10.64 -4.54 -10.09
N SER A 78 -11.49 -5.08 -9.22
CA SER A 78 -12.90 -4.75 -9.07
C SER A 78 -13.18 -4.45 -7.59
N CYS A 79 -13.57 -3.22 -7.29
CA CYS A 79 -13.93 -2.80 -5.94
C CYS A 79 -15.45 -2.70 -5.82
N GLN A 80 -16.08 -3.72 -5.25
CA GLN A 80 -17.54 -3.75 -5.11
C GLN A 80 -18.10 -2.60 -4.25
N GLY A 81 -17.27 -2.03 -3.36
CA GLY A 81 -17.70 -0.97 -2.43
C GLY A 81 -18.02 0.36 -3.13
N ASN A 82 -17.25 0.72 -4.15
CA ASN A 82 -17.40 1.98 -4.90
C ASN A 82 -17.68 1.77 -6.41
N GLY A 83 -17.69 0.52 -6.87
CA GLY A 83 -17.96 0.16 -8.27
C GLY A 83 -16.77 0.37 -9.21
N TYR A 84 -15.57 0.61 -8.69
CA TYR A 84 -14.37 0.73 -9.50
C TYR A 84 -14.06 -0.59 -10.21
N GLU A 85 -13.77 -0.52 -11.50
CA GLU A 85 -13.19 -1.60 -12.29
C GLU A 85 -12.06 -1.04 -13.15
N GLY A 86 -10.87 -1.65 -13.10
CA GLY A 86 -9.72 -1.17 -13.85
C GLY A 86 -8.52 -2.09 -13.78
N GLU A 87 -7.65 -2.00 -14.78
CA GLU A 87 -6.34 -2.66 -14.78
C GLU A 87 -5.30 -1.72 -14.18
N LEU A 88 -4.52 -2.22 -13.22
CA LEU A 88 -3.43 -1.50 -12.57
C LEU A 88 -2.14 -2.31 -12.68
N SER A 89 -1.00 -1.63 -12.74
CA SER A 89 0.28 -2.29 -12.58
C SER A 89 0.39 -3.01 -11.22
N ALA A 90 1.32 -3.96 -11.11
CA ALA A 90 1.60 -4.64 -9.85
C ALA A 90 1.92 -3.69 -8.69
N ASP A 91 2.65 -2.61 -8.96
CA ASP A 91 2.99 -1.59 -7.96
C ASP A 91 1.76 -0.82 -7.51
N ALA A 92 0.95 -0.32 -8.46
CA ALA A 92 -0.28 0.41 -8.15
C ALA A 92 -1.32 -0.47 -7.44
N ALA A 93 -1.50 -1.73 -7.87
CA ALA A 93 -2.36 -2.70 -7.19
C ALA A 93 -1.86 -3.00 -5.76
N GLY A 94 -0.54 -3.07 -5.57
CA GLY A 94 0.09 -3.18 -4.26
C GLY A 94 -0.17 -1.99 -3.35
N ILE A 95 -0.11 -0.76 -3.89
CA ILE A 95 -0.45 0.47 -3.17
C ILE A 95 -1.93 0.45 -2.74
N VAL A 96 -2.85 0.13 -3.64
CA VAL A 96 -4.29 0.01 -3.34
C VAL A 96 -4.53 -1.01 -2.23
N ALA A 97 -4.01 -2.24 -2.40
CA ALA A 97 -4.15 -3.30 -1.40
C ALA A 97 -3.55 -2.90 -0.04
N SER A 98 -2.39 -2.21 -0.06
CA SER A 98 -1.73 -1.71 1.14
C SER A 98 -2.58 -0.65 1.86
N LEU A 99 -3.19 0.29 1.13
CA LEU A 99 -4.09 1.30 1.69
C LEU A 99 -5.34 0.68 2.32
N PHE A 100 -5.98 -0.29 1.65
CA PHE A 100 -7.09 -1.05 2.23
C PHE A 100 -6.68 -1.81 3.48
N GLY A 101 -5.53 -2.49 3.45
CA GLY A 101 -5.04 -3.28 4.58
C GLY A 101 -4.67 -2.43 5.80
N LEU A 102 -4.03 -1.27 5.57
CA LEU A 102 -3.72 -0.29 6.61
C LEU A 102 -4.98 0.35 7.18
N CYS A 103 -5.96 0.71 6.35
CA CYS A 103 -7.26 1.24 6.81
C CYS A 103 -7.98 0.25 7.71
N ARG A 104 -8.05 -1.04 7.31
CA ARG A 104 -8.62 -2.11 8.15
C ARG A 104 -7.89 -2.27 9.49
N ALA A 105 -6.55 -2.25 9.45
CA ALA A 105 -5.74 -2.35 10.66
C ALA A 105 -5.95 -1.13 11.58
N ALA A 106 -5.97 0.09 11.02
CA ALA A 106 -6.21 1.32 11.75
C ALA A 106 -7.60 1.32 12.41
N ASN A 107 -8.64 0.87 11.70
CA ASN A 107 -9.99 0.73 12.26
C ASN A 107 -10.08 -0.32 13.37
N THR A 108 -9.25 -1.37 13.30
CA THR A 108 -9.24 -2.45 14.29
C THR A 108 -8.46 -2.09 15.56
N PHE A 109 -7.26 -1.52 15.41
CA PHE A 109 -6.34 -1.30 16.52
C PHE A 109 -6.28 0.16 16.99
N GLN A 110 -6.77 1.10 16.20
CA GLN A 110 -6.89 2.53 16.52
C GLN A 110 -5.58 3.15 17.04
N THR A 111 -4.45 2.79 16.43
CA THR A 111 -3.14 3.35 16.78
C THR A 111 -2.71 4.42 15.80
N ASP A 112 -2.13 5.51 16.30
CA ASP A 112 -1.58 6.61 15.49
C ASP A 112 -0.56 6.11 14.47
N ASN A 113 0.24 5.09 14.83
CA ASN A 113 1.21 4.51 13.93
C ASN A 113 0.58 3.96 12.64
N LEU A 114 -0.55 3.26 12.73
CA LEU A 114 -1.25 2.70 11.56
C LEU A 114 -1.94 3.79 10.74
N ILE A 115 -2.52 4.78 11.42
CA ILE A 115 -3.14 5.96 10.77
C ILE A 115 -2.08 6.74 10.00
N ASN A 116 -0.91 6.98 10.60
CA ASN A 116 0.21 7.64 9.96
C ASN A 116 0.72 6.87 8.74
N HIS A 117 0.87 5.54 8.83
CA HIS A 117 1.28 4.73 7.67
C HIS A 117 0.28 4.81 6.52
N TYR A 118 -1.03 4.85 6.80
CA TYR A 118 -2.04 5.08 5.78
C TYR A 118 -1.84 6.44 5.09
N HIS A 119 -1.68 7.52 5.85
CA HIS A 119 -1.47 8.85 5.29
C HIS A 119 -0.14 8.99 4.54
N TRP A 120 0.96 8.44 5.07
CA TRP A 120 2.26 8.45 4.42
C TRP A 120 2.26 7.74 3.07
N LEU A 121 1.56 6.60 2.98
CA LEU A 121 1.40 5.88 1.72
C LEU A 121 0.47 6.64 0.76
N ARG A 122 -0.61 7.22 1.27
CA ARG A 122 -1.53 8.04 0.46
C ARG A 122 -0.82 9.26 -0.12
N ASP A 123 0.05 9.91 0.64
CA ASP A 123 0.86 11.05 0.18
C ASP A 123 1.85 10.64 -0.92
N PHE A 124 2.45 9.45 -0.81
CA PHE A 124 3.30 8.89 -1.87
C PHE A 124 2.49 8.59 -3.14
N ALA A 125 1.28 8.04 -2.99
CA ALA A 125 0.40 7.70 -4.12
C ALA A 125 -0.02 8.92 -4.96
N LEU A 126 -0.04 10.14 -4.39
CA LEU A 126 -0.34 11.38 -5.14
C LEU A 126 0.64 11.66 -6.28
N ALA A 127 1.88 11.21 -6.17
CA ALA A 127 2.92 11.39 -7.18
C ALA A 127 3.10 10.17 -8.09
N HIS A 128 2.29 9.13 -7.93
CA HIS A 128 2.38 7.90 -8.72
C HIS A 128 1.87 8.12 -10.15
N ALA A 129 2.46 7.44 -11.14
CA ALA A 129 2.04 7.57 -12.54
C ALA A 129 0.58 7.16 -12.77
N GLU A 130 0.07 6.24 -11.94
CA GLU A 130 -1.31 5.74 -11.95
C GLU A 130 -2.16 6.33 -10.81
N ALA A 131 -1.82 7.53 -10.29
CA ALA A 131 -2.49 8.14 -9.15
C ALA A 131 -4.02 8.19 -9.31
N ASP A 132 -4.53 8.66 -10.45
CA ASP A 132 -5.98 8.77 -10.70
C ASP A 132 -6.69 7.43 -10.53
N ALA A 133 -6.10 6.35 -11.04
CA ALA A 133 -6.67 5.00 -10.94
C ALA A 133 -6.56 4.44 -9.52
N ILE A 134 -5.45 4.70 -8.81
CA ILE A 134 -5.30 4.33 -7.39
C ILE A 134 -6.37 5.02 -6.55
N PHE A 135 -6.56 6.34 -6.71
CA PHE A 135 -7.53 7.12 -5.94
C PHE A 135 -8.97 6.75 -6.29
N ALA A 136 -9.27 6.45 -7.55
CA ALA A 136 -10.59 5.93 -7.91
C ALA A 136 -10.88 4.56 -7.28
N ALA A 137 -9.86 3.71 -7.10
CA ALA A 137 -10.04 2.39 -6.48
C ALA A 137 -10.28 2.47 -4.96
N ILE A 138 -9.75 3.50 -4.27
CA ILE A 138 -9.81 3.65 -2.81
C ILE A 138 -10.84 4.68 -2.30
N ASP A 139 -11.64 5.27 -3.20
CA ASP A 139 -12.74 6.19 -2.86
C ASP A 139 -13.82 5.51 -1.99
#